data_AF-A0A534SFR0-F1
#
_entry.id   AF-A0A534SFR0-F1
#
_cell.length_a   1.000
_cell.length_b   1.000
_cell.length_c   1.000
_cell.angle_alpha   90.00
_cell.angle_beta   90.00
_cell.angle_gamma   90.00
#
_symmetry.space_group_name_H-M   'P 1'
#
loop_
_entity.id
_entity.type
_entity.pdbx_description
1 polymer ?
#
loop_
_entity_poly.entity_id
_entity_poly.type
_entity_poly.pdbx_seq_one_letter_code
_entity_poly.pdbx_strand_id
1 'polypeptide(L)'
;MLCPEENELLTRIGPGMAMGEMMRRYWLPALLSEEIPVPDCAPVRVRLLGEDLVAFRDSNGNIGLLGEHCAHRGTSLFFGRNEECGLRCVYHGWKYDVVGNVIETPAEPADSDFRRKLRHTAYPCQEVAGVIFAYMGPREKMPLIPSYEWFDLDANQVFPVKSLLECNYLQGVEGDFDSSHTSFLHNNNIPDSAHLKRDGAPMLDAEVTHYGMRAISIRKIGTDQIYVRTSPFIMPSFSMGADRRHDDMALHPEHA
;
A
#
# COMPACT_ATOMS: atom_id res chain seq x y z
N MET A 1 -3.66 -10.30 25.56
CA MET A 1 -4.54 -10.61 24.42
C MET A 1 -5.51 -9.45 24.30
N LEU A 2 -5.65 -8.87 23.11
CA LEU A 2 -6.51 -7.71 22.88
C LEU A 2 -7.97 -8.04 23.23
N CYS A 3 -8.71 -7.06 23.72
CA CYS A 3 -10.16 -7.22 23.85
C CYS A 3 -10.85 -7.20 22.46
N PRO A 4 -12.09 -7.70 22.34
CA PRO A 4 -12.81 -7.68 21.06
C PRO A 4 -12.90 -6.30 20.42
N GLU A 5 -13.11 -5.26 21.24
CA GLU A 5 -13.24 -3.87 20.80
C GLU A 5 -11.91 -3.33 20.23
N GLU A 6 -10.78 -3.62 20.89
CA GLU A 6 -9.44 -3.28 20.40
C GLU A 6 -9.13 -4.01 19.09
N ASN A 7 -9.49 -5.30 19.01
CA ASN A 7 -9.31 -6.08 17.80
C ASN A 7 -10.12 -5.50 16.64
N GLU A 8 -11.39 -5.14 16.84
CA GLU A 8 -12.20 -4.51 15.79
C GLU A 8 -11.66 -3.13 15.38
N LEU A 9 -11.27 -2.31 16.36
CA LEU A 9 -10.66 -1.01 16.13
C LEU A 9 -9.44 -1.10 15.21
N LEU A 10 -8.59 -2.10 15.43
CA LEU A 10 -7.35 -2.27 14.68
C LEU A 10 -7.54 -3.02 13.35
N THR A 11 -8.42 -4.01 13.28
CA THR A 11 -8.47 -4.93 12.12
C THR A 11 -9.50 -4.58 11.06
N ARG A 12 -10.49 -3.73 11.37
CA ARG A 12 -11.53 -3.31 10.42
C ARG A 12 -11.08 -2.07 9.63
N ILE A 13 -10.80 -2.28 8.34
CA ILE A 13 -10.21 -1.25 7.46
C ILE A 13 -11.17 -0.73 6.38
N GLY A 14 -12.42 -1.18 6.38
CA GLY A 14 -13.43 -0.78 5.40
C GLY A 14 -13.83 0.71 5.51
N PRO A 15 -14.61 1.23 4.56
CA PRO A 15 -15.16 2.59 4.63
C PRO A 15 -15.89 2.85 5.96
N GLY A 16 -15.62 3.99 6.60
CA GLY A 16 -16.24 4.39 7.87
C GLY A 16 -15.69 3.69 9.11
N MET A 17 -14.73 2.77 8.97
CA MET A 17 -14.04 2.16 10.11
C MET A 17 -12.83 3.00 10.50
N ALA A 18 -12.55 3.13 11.81
CA ALA A 18 -11.52 4.03 12.31
C ALA A 18 -10.11 3.73 11.74
N MET A 19 -9.69 2.47 11.66
CA MET A 19 -8.41 2.10 11.03
C MET A 19 -8.42 2.39 9.53
N GLY A 20 -9.54 2.13 8.84
CA GLY A 20 -9.73 2.48 7.43
C GLY A 20 -9.58 3.98 7.18
N GLU A 21 -10.23 4.81 8.00
CA GLU A 21 -10.15 6.27 7.93
C GLU A 21 -8.74 6.81 8.23
N MET A 22 -7.98 6.12 9.08
CA MET A 22 -6.57 6.43 9.33
C MET A 22 -5.71 6.06 8.12
N MET A 23 -5.82 4.83 7.61
CA MET A 23 -5.04 4.36 6.45
C MET A 23 -5.28 5.21 5.20
N ARG A 24 -6.51 5.68 4.99
CA ARG A 24 -6.87 6.60 3.88
C ARG A 24 -6.10 7.91 3.90
N ARG A 25 -5.51 8.31 5.04
CA ARG A 25 -4.67 9.51 5.14
C ARG A 25 -3.28 9.34 4.55
N TYR A 26 -2.93 8.14 4.09
CA TYR A 26 -1.62 7.81 3.54
C TYR A 26 -1.73 7.42 2.07
N TRP A 27 -0.60 7.53 1.37
CA TRP A 27 -0.42 6.94 0.05
C TRP A 27 -0.23 5.43 0.20
N LEU A 28 -1.12 4.64 -0.40
CA LEU A 28 -1.14 3.19 -0.28
C LEU A 28 -0.73 2.54 -1.60
N PRO A 29 0.12 1.50 -1.60
CA PRO A 29 0.38 0.73 -2.81
C PRO A 29 -0.92 0.05 -3.26
N ALA A 30 -1.40 0.38 -4.45
CA ALA A 30 -2.67 -0.12 -4.97
C ALA A 30 -2.47 -1.27 -5.96
N LEU A 31 -1.48 -1.15 -6.84
CA LEU A 31 -1.15 -2.13 -7.87
C LEU A 31 0.28 -1.93 -8.39
N LEU A 32 0.81 -2.93 -9.08
CA LEU A 32 2.06 -2.81 -9.83
C LEU A 32 1.80 -2.08 -11.15
N SER A 33 2.81 -1.34 -11.62
CA SER A 33 2.73 -0.59 -12.86
C SER A 33 2.54 -1.49 -14.08
N GLU A 34 3.10 -2.69 -14.03
CA GLU A 34 2.97 -3.72 -15.08
C GLU A 34 1.55 -4.30 -15.21
N GLU A 35 0.67 -4.10 -14.22
CA GLU A 35 -0.73 -4.55 -14.31
C GLU A 35 -1.54 -3.68 -15.31
N ILE A 36 -1.09 -2.44 -15.57
CA ILE A 36 -1.63 -1.54 -16.61
C ILE A 36 -0.46 -0.91 -17.40
N PRO A 37 0.25 -1.71 -18.22
CA PRO A 37 1.61 -1.39 -18.65
C PRO A 37 1.70 -0.33 -19.75
N VAL A 38 0.63 -0.11 -20.51
CA VAL A 38 0.62 0.79 -21.68
C VAL A 38 -0.69 1.58 -21.75
N PRO A 39 -0.68 2.77 -22.36
CA PRO A 39 -1.91 3.51 -22.66
C PRO A 39 -2.95 2.64 -23.37
N ASP A 40 -4.23 2.84 -23.03
CA ASP A 40 -5.37 2.15 -23.61
C ASP A 40 -5.37 0.61 -23.43
N CYS A 41 -4.56 0.08 -22.51
CA CYS A 41 -4.64 -1.33 -22.13
C CYS A 41 -5.99 -1.66 -21.46
N ALA A 42 -6.28 -2.96 -21.34
CA ALA A 42 -7.44 -3.42 -20.59
C ALA A 42 -7.36 -2.92 -19.13
N PRO A 43 -8.50 -2.50 -18.55
CA PRO A 43 -8.54 -2.13 -17.13
C PRO A 43 -8.40 -3.37 -16.24
N VAL A 44 -7.97 -3.16 -15.00
CA VAL A 44 -7.83 -4.22 -13.99
C VAL A 44 -8.66 -3.94 -12.75
N ARG A 45 -9.09 -5.00 -12.06
CA ARG A 45 -9.74 -4.87 -10.75
C ARG A 45 -8.70 -4.62 -9.67
N VAL A 46 -9.03 -3.71 -8.76
CA VAL A 46 -8.24 -3.43 -7.56
C VAL A 46 -9.17 -3.47 -6.36
N ARG A 47 -8.81 -4.24 -5.33
CA ARG A 47 -9.53 -4.22 -4.04
C ARG A 47 -8.61 -3.61 -3.00
N LEU A 48 -8.97 -2.44 -2.46
CA LEU A 48 -8.15 -1.70 -1.51
C LEU A 48 -9.02 -1.12 -0.40
N LEU A 49 -8.62 -1.30 0.86
CA LEU A 49 -9.37 -0.86 2.05
C LEU A 49 -10.86 -1.22 2.03
N GLY A 50 -11.19 -2.42 1.55
CA GLY A 50 -12.56 -2.93 1.48
C GLY A 50 -13.43 -2.38 0.35
N GLU A 51 -12.89 -1.55 -0.54
CA GLU A 51 -13.58 -1.05 -1.74
C GLU A 51 -13.17 -1.82 -3.00
N ASP A 52 -14.14 -2.03 -3.89
CA ASP A 52 -13.94 -2.58 -5.22
C ASP A 52 -13.77 -1.45 -6.25
N LEU A 53 -12.61 -1.45 -6.90
CA LEU A 53 -12.13 -0.40 -7.77
C LEU A 53 -11.68 -0.96 -9.12
N VAL A 54 -11.54 -0.07 -10.10
CA VAL A 54 -11.02 -0.37 -11.43
C VAL A 54 -9.90 0.62 -11.75
N ALA A 55 -8.72 0.09 -12.04
CA ALA A 55 -7.57 0.86 -12.49
C ALA A 55 -7.43 0.79 -14.01
N PHE A 56 -7.05 1.90 -14.64
CA PHE A 56 -6.77 1.98 -16.07
C PHE A 56 -5.72 3.06 -16.36
N ARG A 57 -5.08 2.97 -17.52
CA ARG A 57 -4.11 3.96 -18.02
C ARG A 57 -4.63 4.63 -19.29
N ASP A 58 -5.07 5.87 -19.20
CA ASP A 58 -5.69 6.59 -20.31
C ASP A 58 -4.77 6.73 -21.54
N SER A 59 -5.31 7.24 -22.65
CA SER A 59 -4.57 7.39 -23.90
C SER A 59 -3.35 8.32 -23.82
N ASN A 60 -3.25 9.16 -22.79
CA ASN A 60 -2.11 10.04 -22.52
C ASN A 60 -1.12 9.42 -21.50
N GLY A 61 -1.40 8.22 -20.99
CA GLY A 61 -0.59 7.56 -19.97
C GLY A 61 -0.97 7.90 -18.53
N ASN A 62 -2.00 8.74 -18.30
CA ASN A 62 -2.46 9.09 -16.96
C ASN A 62 -3.18 7.89 -16.31
N ILE A 63 -3.03 7.76 -15.00
CA ILE A 63 -3.62 6.66 -14.24
C ILE A 63 -4.95 7.10 -13.65
N GLY A 64 -6.00 6.32 -13.91
CA GLY A 64 -7.28 6.44 -13.24
C GLY A 64 -7.52 5.26 -12.30
N LEU A 65 -8.05 5.55 -11.11
CA LEU A 65 -8.54 4.55 -10.15
C LEU A 65 -9.96 4.92 -9.74
N LEU A 66 -10.94 4.23 -10.32
CA LEU A 66 -12.36 4.53 -10.21
C LEU A 66 -13.08 3.50 -9.33
N GLY A 67 -14.20 3.88 -8.72
CA GLY A 67 -15.13 2.89 -8.16
C GLY A 67 -15.59 1.90 -9.24
N GLU A 68 -15.72 0.61 -8.92
CA GLU A 68 -16.03 -0.40 -9.95
C GLU A 68 -17.40 -0.18 -10.61
N HIS A 69 -18.41 0.25 -9.86
CA HIS A 69 -19.79 0.27 -10.35
C HIS A 69 -20.16 1.60 -10.99
N CYS A 70 -20.47 1.58 -12.29
CA CYS A 70 -20.89 2.75 -13.08
C CYS A 70 -22.00 3.55 -12.38
N ALA A 71 -21.81 4.86 -12.24
CA ALA A 71 -22.76 5.78 -11.58
C ALA A 71 -24.16 5.82 -12.23
N HIS A 72 -24.32 5.30 -13.45
CA HIS A 72 -25.62 5.22 -14.11
C HIS A 72 -26.50 4.07 -13.57
N ARG A 73 -26.08 2.81 -13.70
CA ARG A 73 -26.88 1.61 -13.35
C ARG A 73 -26.07 0.51 -12.65
N GLY A 74 -24.89 0.83 -12.16
CA GLY A 74 -24.06 -0.10 -11.38
C GLY A 74 -23.32 -1.18 -12.18
N THR A 75 -23.34 -1.14 -13.51
CA THR A 75 -22.52 -2.06 -14.32
C THR A 75 -21.06 -1.91 -13.97
N SER A 76 -20.36 -3.03 -13.79
CA SER A 76 -18.92 -3.03 -13.53
C SER A 76 -18.14 -2.39 -14.69
N LEU A 77 -17.33 -1.39 -14.37
CA LEU A 77 -16.42 -0.69 -15.27
C LEU A 77 -15.18 -1.52 -15.62
N PHE A 78 -14.95 -2.66 -14.95
CA PHE A 78 -13.90 -3.61 -15.34
C PHE A 78 -14.13 -4.13 -16.76
N PHE A 79 -15.39 -4.27 -17.18
CA PHE A 79 -15.71 -4.64 -18.56
C PHE A 79 -15.69 -3.43 -19.51
N GLY A 80 -15.31 -2.25 -19.03
CA GLY A 80 -15.23 -1.03 -19.81
C GLY A 80 -14.12 -1.07 -20.85
N ARG A 81 -14.18 -0.13 -21.79
CA ARG A 81 -13.13 0.09 -22.79
C ARG A 81 -12.42 1.40 -22.49
N ASN A 82 -11.10 1.35 -22.49
CA ASN A 82 -10.30 2.56 -22.42
C ASN A 82 -10.17 3.12 -23.84
N GLU A 83 -10.62 4.35 -24.03
CA GLU A 83 -10.64 5.00 -25.33
C GLU A 83 -10.62 6.51 -25.16
N GLU A 84 -9.81 7.21 -25.97
CA GLU A 84 -9.84 8.67 -26.10
C GLU A 84 -9.86 9.39 -24.73
N CYS A 85 -8.87 9.06 -23.89
CA CYS A 85 -8.68 9.63 -22.55
C CYS A 85 -9.82 9.35 -21.55
N GLY A 86 -10.50 8.20 -21.65
CA GLY A 86 -11.49 7.82 -20.65
C GLY A 86 -11.93 6.36 -20.70
N LEU A 87 -12.50 5.90 -19.58
CA LEU A 87 -13.05 4.57 -19.45
C LEU A 87 -14.54 4.59 -19.80
N ARG A 88 -14.91 3.98 -20.93
CA ARG A 88 -16.29 3.87 -21.39
C ARG A 88 -16.96 2.62 -20.82
N CYS A 89 -18.06 2.82 -20.12
CA CYS A 89 -18.95 1.75 -19.68
C CYS A 89 -19.61 1.07 -20.89
N VAL A 90 -19.53 -0.25 -20.95
CA VAL A 90 -20.11 -1.06 -22.03
C VAL A 90 -21.63 -1.06 -22.07
N TYR A 91 -22.31 -0.64 -21.01
CA TYR A 91 -23.77 -0.72 -20.98
C TYR A 91 -24.44 0.37 -21.83
N HIS A 92 -24.23 1.64 -21.47
CA HIS A 92 -24.88 2.78 -22.13
C HIS A 92 -23.87 3.83 -22.63
N GLY A 93 -22.59 3.46 -22.71
CA GLY A 93 -21.55 4.31 -23.28
C GLY A 93 -21.14 5.50 -22.43
N TRP A 94 -21.55 5.57 -21.17
CA TRP A 94 -21.08 6.60 -20.24
C TRP A 94 -19.56 6.52 -20.09
N LYS A 95 -18.88 7.65 -20.23
CA LYS A 95 -17.41 7.71 -20.22
C LYS A 95 -16.92 8.57 -19.07
N TYR A 96 -15.89 8.06 -18.40
CA TYR A 96 -15.30 8.68 -17.21
C TYR A 96 -13.84 9.02 -17.48
N ASP A 97 -13.40 10.21 -17.07
CA ASP A 97 -11.96 10.53 -17.06
C ASP A 97 -11.27 9.98 -15.80
N VAL A 98 -9.95 10.13 -15.74
CA VAL A 98 -9.11 9.62 -14.63
C VAL A 98 -9.42 10.26 -13.27
N VAL A 99 -10.11 11.42 -13.24
CA VAL A 99 -10.48 12.11 -11.99
C VAL A 99 -11.96 11.94 -11.63
N GLY A 100 -12.70 11.10 -12.36
CA GLY A 100 -14.09 10.73 -12.08
C GLY A 100 -15.15 11.66 -12.66
N ASN A 101 -14.79 12.58 -13.57
CA ASN A 101 -15.80 13.35 -14.29
C ASN A 101 -16.51 12.45 -15.30
N VAL A 102 -17.83 12.61 -15.42
CA VAL A 102 -18.59 12.04 -16.54
C VAL A 102 -18.39 12.96 -17.75
N ILE A 103 -17.60 12.51 -18.71
CA ILE A 103 -17.25 13.33 -19.89
C ILE A 103 -18.19 13.10 -21.06
N GLU A 104 -18.81 11.93 -21.16
CA GLU A 104 -19.81 11.63 -22.20
C GLU A 104 -20.98 10.82 -21.66
N THR A 105 -22.18 11.14 -22.16
CA THR A 105 -23.44 10.46 -21.84
C THR A 105 -24.25 10.30 -23.14
N PRO A 106 -23.87 9.39 -24.05
CA PRO A 106 -24.36 9.38 -25.44
C PRO A 106 -25.88 9.21 -25.59
N ALA A 107 -26.53 8.57 -24.63
CA ALA A 107 -27.98 8.35 -24.62
C ALA A 107 -28.78 9.52 -24.01
N GLU A 108 -28.12 10.52 -23.43
CA GLU A 108 -28.77 11.71 -22.88
C GLU A 108 -29.02 12.75 -23.99
N PRO A 109 -30.07 13.58 -23.88
CA PRO A 109 -30.27 14.72 -24.77
C PRO A 109 -29.03 15.62 -24.83
N ALA A 110 -28.75 16.19 -26.01
CA ALA A 110 -27.54 17.00 -26.23
C ALA A 110 -27.46 18.26 -25.36
N ASP A 111 -28.62 18.78 -24.93
CA ASP A 111 -28.78 19.92 -24.03
C ASP A 111 -28.79 19.54 -22.54
N SER A 112 -28.71 18.25 -22.21
CA SER A 112 -28.65 17.76 -20.83
C SER A 112 -27.34 18.17 -20.15
N ASP A 113 -27.46 18.74 -18.95
CA ASP A 113 -26.34 19.09 -18.09
C ASP A 113 -26.00 17.98 -17.06
N PHE A 114 -26.67 16.83 -17.16
CA PHE A 114 -26.62 15.77 -16.15
C PHE A 114 -25.19 15.30 -15.84
N ARG A 115 -24.35 15.16 -16.88
CA ARG A 115 -22.93 14.79 -16.73
C ARG A 115 -22.13 15.75 -15.83
N ARG A 116 -22.53 17.03 -15.75
CA ARG A 116 -21.85 18.04 -14.92
C ARG A 116 -22.25 17.96 -13.44
N LYS A 117 -23.41 17.36 -13.15
CA LYS A 117 -23.96 17.20 -11.79
C LYS A 117 -23.48 15.93 -11.10
N LEU A 118 -22.85 15.03 -11.84
CA LEU A 118 -22.36 13.75 -11.34
C LEU A 118 -20.84 13.73 -11.23
N ARG A 119 -20.38 13.09 -10.16
CA ARG A 119 -18.99 12.75 -9.94
C ARG A 119 -18.93 11.29 -9.55
N HIS A 120 -18.13 10.54 -10.27
CA HIS A 120 -17.84 9.16 -9.95
C HIS A 120 -16.71 9.11 -8.91
N THR A 121 -16.71 8.10 -8.05
CA THR A 121 -15.61 7.89 -7.10
C THR A 121 -14.32 7.70 -7.88
N ALA A 122 -13.32 8.54 -7.58
CA ALA A 122 -12.01 8.51 -8.20
C ALA A 122 -10.93 8.94 -7.20
N TYR A 123 -9.88 8.14 -7.09
CA TYR A 123 -8.78 8.36 -6.17
C TYR A 123 -7.52 8.83 -6.92
N PRO A 124 -6.84 9.90 -6.46
CA PRO A 124 -5.56 10.32 -7.02
C PRO A 124 -4.54 9.18 -6.97
N CYS A 125 -3.79 9.02 -8.07
CA CYS A 125 -2.73 8.04 -8.19
C CYS A 125 -1.40 8.68 -8.56
N GLN A 126 -0.30 8.08 -8.10
CA GLN A 126 1.06 8.40 -8.52
C GLN A 126 1.84 7.12 -8.76
N GLU A 127 2.60 7.09 -9.85
CA GLU A 127 3.45 5.97 -10.24
C GLU A 127 4.91 6.31 -9.93
N VAL A 128 5.56 5.47 -9.14
CA VAL A 128 6.97 5.62 -8.80
C VAL A 128 7.58 4.24 -8.55
N ALA A 129 8.79 4.04 -9.07
CA ALA A 129 9.58 2.82 -8.85
C ALA A 129 8.77 1.52 -9.10
N GLY A 130 8.00 1.49 -10.18
CA GLY A 130 7.21 0.33 -10.61
C GLY A 130 5.94 0.04 -9.80
N VAL A 131 5.59 0.90 -8.84
CA VAL A 131 4.36 0.78 -8.03
C VAL A 131 3.45 1.99 -8.26
N ILE A 132 2.15 1.71 -8.37
CA ILE A 132 1.12 2.75 -8.42
C ILE A 132 0.52 2.89 -7.03
N PHE A 133 0.74 4.06 -6.43
CA PHE A 133 0.18 4.45 -5.14
C PHE A 133 -1.15 5.19 -5.34
N ALA A 134 -2.09 4.96 -4.43
CA ALA A 134 -3.37 5.65 -4.38
C ALA A 134 -3.54 6.40 -3.05
N TYR A 135 -4.09 7.61 -3.12
CA TYR A 135 -4.53 8.35 -1.94
C TYR A 135 -6.05 8.30 -1.85
N MET A 136 -6.57 7.68 -0.79
CA MET A 136 -8.00 7.41 -0.62
C MET A 136 -8.71 8.34 0.38
N GLY A 137 -8.00 9.36 0.85
CA GLY A 137 -8.49 10.32 1.83
C GLY A 137 -9.06 11.60 1.21
N PRO A 138 -9.49 12.56 2.06
CA PRO A 138 -9.93 13.88 1.62
C PRO A 138 -8.82 14.64 0.88
N ARG A 139 -9.14 15.14 -0.32
CA ARG A 139 -8.18 15.74 -1.26
C ARG A 139 -7.45 16.95 -0.68
N GLU A 140 -8.12 17.74 0.16
CA GLU A 140 -7.58 18.92 0.81
C GLU A 140 -6.54 18.61 1.91
N LYS A 141 -6.45 17.34 2.33
CA LYS A 141 -5.45 16.85 3.30
C LYS A 141 -4.43 15.91 2.68
N MET A 142 -4.41 15.79 1.36
CA MET A 142 -3.50 14.91 0.65
C MET A 142 -2.04 15.33 0.90
N PRO A 143 -1.22 14.44 1.50
CA PRO A 143 0.19 14.76 1.71
C PRO A 143 0.96 14.64 0.40
N LEU A 144 2.20 15.14 0.39
CA LEU A 144 3.17 14.77 -0.63
C LEU A 144 3.36 13.24 -0.62
N ILE A 145 3.71 12.68 -1.77
CA ILE A 145 4.12 11.27 -1.83
C ILE A 145 5.37 11.08 -0.95
N PRO A 146 5.51 9.96 -0.22
CA PRO A 146 6.74 9.67 0.52
C PRO A 146 7.97 9.72 -0.39
N SER A 147 9.13 10.04 0.17
CA SER A 147 10.41 9.97 -0.56
C SER A 147 11.23 8.86 0.07
N TYR A 148 10.88 7.61 -0.27
CA TYR A 148 11.67 6.46 0.17
C TYR A 148 12.94 6.37 -0.67
N GLU A 149 14.06 5.93 -0.07
CA GLU A 149 15.37 5.88 -0.75
C GLU A 149 15.34 5.07 -2.07
N TRP A 150 14.47 4.07 -2.16
CA TRP A 150 14.34 3.22 -3.35
C TRP A 150 13.53 3.86 -4.49
N PHE A 151 12.87 5.00 -4.26
CA PHE A 151 12.14 5.72 -5.32
C PHE A 151 13.08 6.31 -6.38
N ASP A 152 14.30 6.66 -5.98
CA ASP A 152 15.30 7.31 -6.83
C ASP A 152 16.29 6.32 -7.47
N LEU A 153 16.10 5.01 -7.27
CA LEU A 153 16.95 3.99 -7.86
C LEU A 153 16.62 3.78 -9.34
N ASP A 154 17.63 3.36 -10.12
CA ASP A 154 17.44 3.00 -11.51
C ASP A 154 16.48 1.81 -11.64
N ALA A 155 15.70 1.77 -12.72
CA ALA A 155 14.69 0.73 -12.93
C ALA A 155 15.25 -0.70 -12.93
N ASN A 156 16.53 -0.89 -13.26
CA ASN A 156 17.21 -2.20 -13.20
C ASN A 156 17.65 -2.61 -11.79
N GLN A 157 17.42 -1.76 -10.78
CA GLN A 157 17.71 -2.00 -9.37
C GLN A 157 16.43 -2.14 -8.53
N VAL A 158 15.24 -1.94 -9.13
CA VAL A 158 13.95 -2.03 -8.47
C VAL A 158 13.16 -3.22 -9.00
N PHE A 159 12.74 -4.10 -8.09
CA PHE A 159 12.00 -5.32 -8.40
C PHE A 159 10.74 -5.40 -7.55
N PRO A 160 9.66 -4.69 -7.91
CA PRO A 160 8.45 -4.67 -7.10
C PRO A 160 7.72 -6.01 -7.27
N VAL A 161 7.34 -6.64 -6.16
CA VAL A 161 6.65 -7.93 -6.13
C VAL A 161 5.35 -7.78 -5.34
N LYS A 162 4.28 -8.39 -5.86
CA LYS A 162 2.96 -8.41 -5.23
C LYS A 162 2.57 -9.84 -4.93
N SER A 163 2.09 -10.09 -3.72
CA SER A 163 1.55 -11.39 -3.30
C SER A 163 0.27 -11.19 -2.49
N LEU A 164 -0.70 -12.08 -2.68
CA LEU A 164 -1.94 -12.08 -1.91
C LEU A 164 -1.76 -12.99 -0.69
N LEU A 165 -1.93 -12.41 0.49
CA LEU A 165 -1.98 -13.15 1.75
C LEU A 165 -3.43 -13.18 2.25
N GLU A 166 -3.98 -14.38 2.43
CA GLU A 166 -5.37 -14.58 2.88
C GLU A 166 -5.49 -14.48 4.41
N CYS A 167 -5.05 -13.35 4.97
CA CYS A 167 -5.11 -13.04 6.39
C CYS A 167 -5.47 -11.57 6.63
N ASN A 168 -5.72 -11.18 7.87
CA ASN A 168 -5.86 -9.77 8.19
C ASN A 168 -4.52 -9.06 8.02
N TYR A 169 -4.52 -7.83 7.50
CA TYR A 169 -3.29 -7.05 7.28
C TYR A 169 -2.41 -6.98 8.53
N LEU A 170 -3.03 -6.89 9.72
CA LEU A 170 -2.31 -6.75 10.99
C LEU A 170 -1.45 -7.98 11.27
N GLN A 171 -1.87 -9.17 10.86
CA GLN A 171 -1.07 -10.40 11.01
C GLN A 171 0.18 -10.37 10.13
N GLY A 172 0.09 -9.79 8.93
CA GLY A 172 1.25 -9.55 8.06
C GLY A 172 2.21 -8.54 8.67
N VAL A 173 1.68 -7.42 9.16
CA VAL A 173 2.46 -6.37 9.84
C VAL A 173 3.16 -6.95 11.09
N GLU A 174 2.44 -7.67 11.95
CA GLU A 174 3.02 -8.31 13.14
C GLU A 174 4.11 -9.33 12.77
N GLY A 175 3.90 -10.10 11.70
CA GLY A 175 4.90 -11.04 11.18
C GLY A 175 6.20 -10.35 10.77
N ASP A 176 6.12 -9.19 10.11
CA ASP A 176 7.30 -8.38 9.74
C ASP A 176 8.08 -7.90 10.98
N PHE A 177 7.37 -7.58 12.07
CA PHE A 177 7.98 -7.08 13.32
C PHE A 177 8.48 -8.15 14.26
N ASP A 178 7.90 -9.35 14.20
CA ASP A 178 8.26 -10.43 15.12
C ASP A 178 9.69 -10.89 14.87
N SER A 179 10.63 -10.42 15.67
CA SER A 179 12.01 -10.88 15.53
C SER A 179 12.14 -12.37 15.83
N SER A 180 11.32 -12.94 16.72
CA SER A 180 11.48 -14.33 17.17
C SER A 180 11.29 -15.34 16.03
N HIS A 181 10.37 -15.12 15.08
CA HIS A 181 10.15 -16.03 13.96
C HIS A 181 11.42 -16.25 13.12
N THR A 182 12.34 -15.28 13.08
CA THR A 182 13.57 -15.40 12.30
C THR A 182 14.48 -16.54 12.76
N SER A 183 14.44 -16.91 14.04
CA SER A 183 15.22 -18.02 14.58
C SER A 183 14.66 -19.39 14.16
N PHE A 184 13.36 -19.48 13.91
CA PHE A 184 12.65 -20.74 13.68
C PHE A 184 12.24 -20.92 12.22
N LEU A 185 11.47 -19.98 11.66
CA LEU A 185 10.91 -20.05 10.30
C LEU A 185 12.03 -19.94 9.24
N HIS A 186 12.99 -19.05 9.46
CA HIS A 186 14.08 -18.78 8.52
C HIS A 186 15.35 -19.63 8.81
N ASN A 187 15.21 -20.76 9.50
CA ASN A 187 16.34 -21.62 9.89
C ASN A 187 16.98 -22.39 8.72
N ASN A 188 16.48 -22.24 7.48
CA ASN A 188 16.88 -22.99 6.29
C ASN A 188 18.21 -22.53 5.64
N ASN A 189 19.28 -22.36 6.41
CA ASN A 189 20.62 -22.00 5.91
C ASN A 189 20.69 -20.73 5.03
N ILE A 190 19.91 -19.68 5.38
CA ILE A 190 20.19 -18.33 4.86
C ILE A 190 21.61 -17.95 5.31
N PRO A 191 22.55 -17.66 4.38
CA PRO A 191 23.89 -17.22 4.73
C PRO A 191 23.82 -16.01 5.68
N ASP A 192 24.71 -15.96 6.67
CA ASP A 192 24.87 -14.81 7.59
C ASP A 192 23.79 -14.64 8.69
N SER A 193 22.93 -15.64 8.92
CA SER A 193 21.89 -15.63 9.98
C SER A 193 22.30 -16.32 11.28
N ALA A 194 23.55 -16.77 11.41
CA ALA A 194 23.98 -17.66 12.51
C ALA A 194 23.84 -17.04 13.91
N HIS A 195 23.93 -15.72 14.04
CA HIS A 195 23.77 -15.01 15.31
C HIS A 195 22.30 -14.95 15.77
N LEU A 196 21.34 -14.82 14.83
CA LEU A 196 19.90 -14.87 15.11
C LEU A 196 19.44 -16.23 15.66
N LYS A 197 20.21 -17.30 15.42
CA LYS A 197 19.88 -18.66 15.85
C LYS A 197 20.31 -18.97 17.30
N ARG A 198 21.14 -18.11 17.91
CA ARG A 198 21.71 -18.38 19.25
C ARG A 198 20.78 -18.04 20.41
N ASP A 199 19.85 -17.12 20.17
CA ASP A 199 18.89 -16.66 21.17
C ASP A 199 17.51 -16.58 20.52
N GLY A 200 16.67 -17.58 20.75
CA GLY A 200 15.31 -17.64 20.17
C GLY A 200 14.28 -16.73 20.83
N ALA A 201 14.66 -16.02 21.91
CA ALA A 201 13.76 -15.19 22.71
C ALA A 201 14.32 -13.75 22.82
N PRO A 202 14.36 -12.99 21.72
CA PRO A 202 14.87 -11.62 21.75
C PRO A 202 14.03 -10.75 22.71
N MET A 203 14.71 -9.82 23.40
CA MET A 203 14.01 -8.73 24.08
C MET A 203 13.55 -7.73 23.01
N LEU A 204 12.26 -7.40 23.03
CA LEU A 204 11.66 -6.44 22.10
C LEU A 204 11.44 -5.11 22.82
N ASP A 205 11.76 -4.02 22.13
CA ASP A 205 11.48 -2.65 22.55
C ASP A 205 11.03 -1.83 21.34
N ALA A 206 10.44 -0.66 21.56
CA ALA A 206 10.00 0.21 20.48
C ALA A 206 10.06 1.68 20.89
N GLU A 207 10.47 2.51 19.93
CA GLU A 207 10.47 3.96 20.07
C GLU A 207 9.43 4.57 19.13
N VAL A 208 8.56 5.43 19.66
CA VAL A 208 7.61 6.19 18.86
C VAL A 208 8.37 7.29 18.11
N THR A 209 8.14 7.39 16.80
CA THR A 209 8.76 8.40 15.95
C THR A 209 7.69 9.24 15.26
N HIS A 210 8.09 10.34 14.62
CA HIS A 210 7.16 11.18 13.87
C HIS A 210 6.57 10.49 12.62
N TYR A 211 7.18 9.38 12.15
CA TYR A 211 6.73 8.61 10.99
C TYR A 211 6.01 7.30 11.37
N GLY A 212 5.99 6.94 12.66
CA GLY A 212 5.43 5.67 13.15
C GLY A 212 6.19 5.18 14.36
N MET A 213 6.96 4.10 14.20
CA MET A 213 7.81 3.58 15.27
C MET A 213 9.13 3.03 14.74
N ARG A 214 10.12 2.92 15.62
CA ARG A 214 11.33 2.13 15.42
C ARG A 214 11.25 0.91 16.34
N ALA A 215 11.07 -0.27 15.75
CA ALA A 215 11.11 -1.53 16.47
C ALA A 215 12.57 -1.91 16.76
N ILE A 216 12.83 -2.39 17.97
CA ILE A 216 14.16 -2.73 18.47
C ILE A 216 14.11 -4.17 18.96
N SER A 217 15.06 -4.99 18.52
CA SER A 217 15.22 -6.38 18.94
C SER A 217 16.63 -6.59 19.48
N ILE A 218 16.75 -7.09 20.69
CA ILE A 218 18.01 -7.26 21.42
C ILE A 218 18.20 -8.75 21.73
N ARG A 219 19.32 -9.31 21.28
CA ARG A 219 19.68 -10.73 21.47
C ARG A 219 21.00 -10.88 22.19
N LYS A 220 21.12 -11.93 23.00
CA LYS A 220 22.42 -12.31 23.59
C LYS A 220 23.13 -13.27 22.64
N ILE A 221 24.32 -12.90 22.17
CA ILE A 221 25.09 -13.69 21.18
C ILE A 221 26.41 -14.26 21.74
N GLY A 222 26.73 -13.90 22.98
CA GLY A 222 27.88 -14.38 23.78
C GLY A 222 27.72 -13.95 25.25
N THR A 223 28.74 -14.22 26.08
CA THR A 223 28.70 -13.90 27.53
C THR A 223 28.47 -12.42 27.81
N ASP A 224 29.15 -11.54 27.07
CA ASP A 224 29.07 -10.08 27.22
C ASP A 224 28.76 -9.38 25.89
N GLN A 225 28.19 -10.11 24.93
CA GLN A 225 27.88 -9.60 23.59
C GLN A 225 26.39 -9.64 23.32
N ILE A 226 25.83 -8.49 22.94
CA ILE A 226 24.46 -8.36 22.46
C ILE A 226 24.46 -7.93 20.99
N TYR A 227 23.44 -8.38 20.26
CA TYR A 227 23.13 -7.92 18.92
C TYR A 227 21.83 -7.11 18.99
N VAL A 228 21.87 -5.87 18.54
CA VAL A 228 20.72 -4.96 18.51
C VAL A 228 20.34 -4.74 17.05
N ARG A 229 19.10 -5.08 16.70
CA ARG A 229 18.53 -4.81 15.39
C ARG A 229 17.44 -3.76 15.52
N THR A 230 17.51 -2.72 14.69
CA THR A 230 16.45 -1.72 14.60
C THR A 230 15.77 -1.76 13.24
N SER A 231 14.44 -1.69 13.23
CA SER A 231 13.65 -1.70 11.99
C SER A 231 12.58 -0.60 12.05
N PRO A 232 12.59 0.36 11.13
CA PRO A 232 11.57 1.40 11.10
C PRO A 232 10.25 0.84 10.55
N PHE A 233 9.16 1.20 11.22
CA PHE A 233 7.79 1.11 10.75
C PHE A 233 7.29 2.50 10.39
N ILE A 234 7.00 2.70 9.12
CA ILE A 234 6.39 3.90 8.61
C ILE A 234 4.90 3.61 8.47
N MET A 235 4.09 4.41 9.18
CA MET A 235 2.65 4.24 9.17
C MET A 235 2.11 4.38 7.72
N PRO A 236 1.05 3.62 7.37
CA PRO A 236 0.32 2.69 8.24
C PRO A 236 0.75 1.23 8.08
N SER A 237 1.66 0.93 7.14
CA SER A 237 1.88 -0.45 6.69
C SER A 237 3.21 -0.66 5.95
N PHE A 238 4.22 0.18 6.18
CA PHE A 238 5.51 0.07 5.49
C PHE A 238 6.64 -0.21 6.48
N SER A 239 7.36 -1.31 6.26
CA SER A 239 8.55 -1.68 7.02
C SER A 239 9.77 -1.56 6.08
N MET A 240 10.90 -1.08 6.60
CA MET A 240 12.19 -1.20 5.90
C MET A 240 13.03 -2.27 6.56
N GLY A 241 13.62 -3.15 5.75
CA GLY A 241 14.62 -4.09 6.23
C GLY A 241 15.77 -3.33 6.89
N ALA A 242 16.29 -3.85 8.00
CA ALA A 242 17.44 -3.25 8.68
C ALA A 242 18.61 -3.11 7.69
N ASP A 243 19.12 -1.90 7.52
CA ASP A 243 20.31 -1.65 6.72
C ASP A 243 21.49 -2.35 7.41
N ARG A 244 22.03 -3.39 6.77
CA ARG A 244 23.20 -4.13 7.26
C ARG A 244 24.42 -3.23 7.48
N ARG A 245 24.44 -2.00 6.93
CA ARG A 245 25.54 -1.05 7.14
C ARG A 245 25.58 -0.42 8.54
N HIS A 246 24.49 -0.44 9.30
CA HIS A 246 24.44 0.07 10.68
C HIS A 246 24.43 -1.02 11.76
N ASP A 247 24.29 -2.29 11.39
CA ASP A 247 24.26 -3.43 12.31
C ASP A 247 25.62 -3.73 12.98
N ASP A 248 26.70 -3.07 12.55
CA ASP A 248 28.07 -3.23 13.10
C ASP A 248 28.43 -2.24 14.23
N MET A 249 27.47 -1.50 14.80
CA MET A 249 27.71 -0.75 16.03
C MET A 249 27.54 -1.66 17.25
N ALA A 250 28.60 -2.42 17.58
CA ALA A 250 28.75 -3.01 18.90
C ALA A 250 28.77 -1.89 19.96
N LEU A 251 27.61 -1.59 20.56
CA LEU A 251 27.53 -0.67 21.69
C LEU A 251 28.16 -1.36 22.90
N HIS A 252 29.36 -0.91 23.27
CA HIS A 252 30.02 -1.29 24.51
C HIS A 252 29.17 -0.82 25.72
N PRO A 253 29.04 -1.64 26.78
CA PRO A 253 28.14 -1.38 27.91
C PRO A 253 28.52 -0.20 28.83
N GLU A 254 29.42 0.71 28.43
CA GLU A 254 29.88 1.83 29.27
C GLU A 254 29.16 3.17 29.02
N HIS A 255 28.05 3.15 28.25
CA HIS A 255 27.24 4.35 27.98
C HIS A 255 25.74 4.18 28.27
N ALA A 256 25.42 3.61 29.43
CA ALA A 256 24.10 3.71 30.07
C ALA A 256 24.20 4.52 31.37
#